data_AF-A0A7G6YDB0-F1
#
_entry.id   AF-A0A7G6YDB0-F1
#
_cell.length_a   1.000
_cell.length_b   1.000
_cell.length_c   1.000
_cell.angle_alpha   90.00
_cell.angle_beta   90.00
_cell.angle_gamma   90.00
#
_symmetry.space_group_name_H-M   'P 1'
#
loop_
_entity.id
_entity.type
_entity.pdbx_description
1 polymer ?
#
loop_
_entity_poly.entity_id
_entity_poly.type
_entity_poly.pdbx_seq_one_letter_code
_entity_poly.pdbx_strand_id
1 'polypeptide(L)'
;MVTYRTLAELEDAHDQERRTAQRRIESADHYLDLYRSRMFQLRETFYTLGAREGVADDPGFRKELQRVSDTADENVAHAGRRIGELEEEYSAMLREHDEQRDCVLAERGDTD
;
A
#
# COMPACT_ATOMS: atom_id res chain seq x y z
N MET A 1 -4.61 19.19 -20.52
CA MET A 1 -3.61 20.05 -19.88
C MET A 1 -4.33 20.93 -18.89
N VAL A 2 -4.12 20.71 -17.58
CA VAL A 2 -4.58 21.64 -16.55
C VAL A 2 -3.61 22.80 -16.56
N THR A 3 -4.08 24.00 -16.86
CA THR A 3 -3.25 25.21 -16.93
C THR A 3 -3.37 25.95 -15.60
N TYR A 4 -2.32 25.91 -14.78
CA TYR A 4 -2.26 26.65 -13.51
C TYR A 4 -1.92 28.12 -13.80
N ARG A 5 -2.68 29.06 -13.23
CA ARG A 5 -2.47 30.49 -13.48
C ARG A 5 -1.36 31.06 -12.62
N THR A 6 -1.07 30.43 -11.49
CA THR A 6 0.00 30.85 -10.57
C THR A 6 0.80 29.67 -10.03
N LEU A 7 2.05 29.95 -9.63
CA LEU A 7 2.89 28.98 -8.92
C LEU A 7 2.21 28.48 -7.63
N ALA A 8 1.49 29.34 -6.91
CA ALA A 8 0.75 28.97 -5.71
C ALA A 8 -0.39 27.98 -6.01
N GLU A 9 -1.10 28.13 -7.13
CA GLU A 9 -2.14 27.18 -7.55
C GLU A 9 -1.54 25.81 -7.94
N LEU A 10 -0.34 25.80 -8.54
CA LEU A 10 0.38 24.57 -8.84
C LEU A 10 0.82 23.86 -7.56
N GLU A 11 1.45 24.59 -6.63
CA GLU A 11 1.95 24.05 -5.36
C GLU A 11 0.81 23.51 -4.48
N ASP A 12 -0.34 24.18 -4.41
CA ASP A 12 -1.51 23.69 -3.66
C ASP A 12 -2.09 22.40 -4.29
N ALA A 13 -2.11 22.31 -5.61
CA ALA A 13 -2.54 21.10 -6.31
C ALA A 13 -1.56 19.92 -6.05
N HIS A 14 -0.25 20.17 -6.15
CA HIS A 14 0.78 19.18 -5.82
C HIS A 14 0.66 18.71 -4.38
N ASP A 15 0.47 19.62 -3.43
CA ASP A 15 0.28 19.28 -2.02
C ASP A 15 -0.96 18.40 -1.79
N GLN A 16 -2.07 18.72 -2.47
CA GLN A 16 -3.29 17.93 -2.36
C GLN A 16 -3.13 16.53 -2.96
N GLU A 17 -2.46 16.40 -4.10
CA GLU A 17 -2.11 15.14 -4.73
C GLU A 17 -1.19 14.31 -3.83
N ARG A 18 -0.15 14.93 -3.26
CA ARG A 18 0.79 14.30 -2.32
C ARG A 18 0.09 13.75 -1.09
N ARG A 19 -0.74 14.56 -0.42
CA ARG A 19 -1.54 14.13 0.73
C ARG A 19 -2.51 12.99 0.38
N THR A 20 -3.00 12.96 -0.85
CA THR A 20 -3.95 11.92 -1.27
C THR A 20 -3.21 10.61 -1.57
N ALA A 21 -2.10 10.65 -2.29
CA ALA A 21 -1.26 9.49 -2.56
C ALA A 21 -0.69 8.89 -1.27
N GLN A 22 -0.15 9.72 -0.38
CA GLN A 22 0.38 9.27 0.91
C GLN A 22 -0.69 8.58 1.76
N ARG A 23 -1.89 9.17 1.90
CA ARG A 23 -2.99 8.53 2.64
C ARG A 23 -3.40 7.18 2.05
N ARG A 24 -3.32 7.01 0.72
CA ARG A 24 -3.62 5.74 0.06
C ARG A 24 -2.60 4.67 0.42
N ILE A 25 -1.30 5.00 0.42
CA ILE A 25 -0.21 4.09 0.81
C ILE A 25 -0.37 3.71 2.29
N GLU A 26 -0.49 4.70 3.18
CA GLU A 26 -0.65 4.47 4.62
C GLU A 26 -1.88 3.61 4.94
N SER A 27 -3.00 3.84 4.24
CA SER A 27 -4.20 3.02 4.41
C SER A 27 -3.98 1.58 3.94
N ALA A 28 -3.29 1.40 2.82
CA ALA A 28 -3.00 0.08 2.27
C ALA A 28 -2.09 -0.73 3.22
N ASP A 29 -1.04 -0.11 3.76
CA ASP A 29 -0.17 -0.71 4.77
C ASP A 29 -0.95 -1.11 6.02
N HIS A 30 -1.76 -0.19 6.53
CA HIS A 30 -2.57 -0.45 7.72
C HIS A 30 -3.52 -1.66 7.53
N TYR A 31 -4.17 -1.75 6.37
CA TYR A 31 -5.05 -2.88 6.09
C TYR A 31 -4.28 -4.20 5.92
N LEU A 32 -3.08 -4.16 5.35
CA LEU A 32 -2.24 -5.34 5.20
C LEU A 32 -1.77 -5.89 6.56
N ASP A 33 -1.34 -4.99 7.46
CA ASP A 33 -0.98 -5.35 8.83
C ASP A 33 -2.16 -5.95 9.60
N LEU A 34 -3.35 -5.33 9.47
CA LEU A 34 -4.57 -5.83 10.09
C LEU A 34 -4.95 -7.22 9.55
N TYR A 35 -4.84 -7.41 8.23
CA TYR A 35 -5.09 -8.71 7.60
C TYR A 35 -4.14 -9.78 8.14
N ARG A 36 -2.84 -9.49 8.18
CA ARG A 36 -1.81 -10.41 8.69
C ARG A 36 -2.08 -10.81 10.15
N SER A 37 -2.40 -9.83 10.99
CA SER A 37 -2.74 -10.07 12.40
C SER A 37 -3.97 -10.97 12.55
N ARG A 38 -5.03 -10.71 11.77
CA ARG A 38 -6.24 -11.54 11.77
C ARG A 38 -5.99 -12.97 11.27
N MET A 39 -5.20 -13.14 10.22
CA MET A 39 -4.87 -14.47 9.69
C MET A 39 -4.07 -15.29 10.71
N PHE A 40 -3.13 -14.65 11.41
CA PHE A 40 -2.39 -15.30 12.50
C PHE A 40 -3.33 -15.77 13.63
N GLN A 41 -4.23 -14.89 14.10
CA GLN A 41 -5.21 -15.22 15.14
C GLN A 41 -6.16 -16.35 14.72
N LEU A 42 -6.63 -16.34 13.48
CA LEU A 42 -7.49 -17.40 12.95
C LEU A 42 -6.76 -18.74 12.93
N ARG A 43 -5.50 -18.76 12.46
CA ARG A 43 -4.68 -19.98 12.44
C ARG A 43 -4.51 -20.58 13.84
N GLU A 44 -4.18 -19.76 14.84
CA GLU A 44 -4.08 -20.22 16.24
C GLU A 44 -5.41 -20.73 16.78
N THR A 45 -6.51 -20.07 16.43
CA THR A 45 -7.87 -20.46 16.85
C THR A 45 -8.23 -21.82 16.27
N PHE A 46 -8.01 -22.03 14.97
CA PHE A 46 -8.28 -23.32 14.32
C PHE A 46 -7.39 -24.43 14.89
N TYR A 47 -6.11 -24.16 15.13
CA TYR A 47 -5.22 -25.14 15.76
C TYR A 47 -5.70 -25.53 17.16
N THR A 48 -6.08 -24.54 17.99
CA THR A 48 -6.59 -24.77 19.34
C THR A 48 -7.89 -25.58 19.32
N LEU A 49 -8.80 -25.27 18.38
CA LEU A 49 -10.02 -26.04 18.18
C LEU A 49 -9.71 -27.48 17.77
N GLY A 50 -8.83 -27.67 16.79
CA GLY A 50 -8.39 -29.00 16.35
C GLY A 50 -7.77 -29.81 17.49
N ALA A 51 -7.02 -29.17 18.39
CA ALA A 51 -6.44 -29.83 19.56
C ALA A 51 -7.51 -30.28 20.57
N ARG A 52 -8.54 -29.46 20.80
CA ARG A 52 -9.67 -29.80 21.66
C ARG A 52 -10.50 -30.96 21.12
N GLU A 53 -10.69 -31.00 19.80
CA GLU A 53 -11.43 -32.07 19.11
C GLU A 53 -10.57 -33.32 18.82
N GLY A 54 -9.28 -33.32 19.20
CA GLY A 54 -8.37 -34.45 19.00
C GLY A 54 -7.93 -34.68 17.55
N VAL A 55 -8.10 -33.68 16.67
CA VAL A 55 -7.75 -33.76 15.24
C VAL A 55 -6.53 -32.90 14.86
N ALA A 56 -5.89 -32.20 15.81
CA ALA A 56 -4.71 -31.38 15.51
C ALA A 56 -3.54 -32.18 14.92
N ASP A 57 -3.46 -33.47 15.22
CA ASP A 57 -2.44 -34.38 14.69
C ASP A 57 -2.89 -35.13 13.43
N ASP A 58 -4.15 -34.96 13.02
CA ASP A 58 -4.66 -35.54 11.78
C ASP A 58 -3.90 -34.95 10.57
N PRO A 59 -3.30 -35.79 9.71
CA PRO A 59 -2.56 -35.30 8.55
C PRO A 59 -3.42 -34.48 7.57
N GLY A 60 -4.71 -34.80 7.44
CA GLY A 60 -5.64 -34.07 6.59
C GLY A 60 -5.91 -32.67 7.13
N PHE A 61 -6.20 -32.56 8.42
CA PHE A 61 -6.37 -31.27 9.11
C PHE A 61 -5.13 -30.39 8.98
N ARG A 62 -3.94 -30.93 9.26
CA ARG A 62 -2.68 -30.20 9.15
C ARG A 62 -2.43 -29.71 7.73
N LYS A 63 -2.69 -30.55 6.72
CA LYS A 63 -2.51 -30.19 5.32
C LYS A 63 -3.41 -29.03 4.90
N GLU A 64 -4.69 -29.06 5.26
CA GLU A 64 -5.60 -27.97 4.92
C GLU A 64 -5.29 -26.68 5.69
N LEU A 65 -4.93 -26.77 6.98
CA LEU A 65 -4.51 -25.60 7.75
C LEU A 65 -3.23 -24.96 7.18
N GLN A 66 -2.27 -25.79 6.74
CA GLN A 66 -1.07 -25.32 6.06
C GLN A 66 -1.43 -24.62 4.75
N ARG A 67 -2.26 -25.25 3.91
CA ARG A 67 -2.69 -24.69 2.62
C ARG A 67 -3.35 -23.31 2.77
N VAL A 68 -4.23 -23.15 3.76
CA VAL A 68 -4.87 -21.86 4.04
C VAL A 68 -3.84 -20.82 4.50
N SER A 69 -2.88 -21.24 5.33
CA SER A 69 -1.79 -20.37 5.78
C SER A 69 -0.91 -19.91 4.61
N ASP A 70 -0.52 -20.82 3.73
CA ASP A 70 0.27 -20.52 2.53
C ASP A 70 -0.47 -19.53 1.62
N THR A 71 -1.78 -19.75 1.42
CA THR A 71 -2.62 -18.83 0.61
C THR A 71 -2.68 -17.44 1.25
N ALA A 72 -2.78 -17.35 2.57
CA ALA A 72 -2.77 -16.07 3.27
C ALA A 72 -1.41 -15.36 3.13
N ASP A 73 -0.30 -16.09 3.23
CA ASP A 73 1.05 -15.55 3.06
C ASP A 73 1.29 -15.08 1.61
N GLU A 74 0.81 -15.82 0.61
CA GLU A 74 0.82 -15.41 -0.80
C GLU A 74 0.03 -14.12 -1.04
N ASN A 75 -1.15 -13.99 -0.43
CA ASN A 75 -1.96 -12.78 -0.51
C ASN A 75 -1.25 -11.58 0.13
N VAL A 76 -0.61 -11.78 1.29
CA VAL A 76 0.19 -10.74 1.95
C VAL A 76 1.34 -10.30 1.05
N ALA A 77 2.06 -11.24 0.47
CA ALA A 77 3.18 -10.95 -0.42
C ALA A 77 2.71 -10.20 -1.69
N HIS A 78 1.57 -10.60 -2.27
CA HIS A 78 0.99 -9.91 -3.42
C HIS A 78 0.56 -8.48 -3.07
N ALA A 79 -0.13 -8.29 -1.95
CA ALA A 79 -0.54 -6.97 -1.49
C ALA A 79 0.68 -6.07 -1.20
N GLY A 80 1.71 -6.60 -0.55
CA GLY A 80 2.95 -5.87 -0.30
C GLY A 80 3.64 -5.39 -1.59
N ARG A 81 3.66 -6.21 -2.65
CA ARG A 81 4.16 -5.77 -3.96
C ARG A 81 3.34 -4.62 -4.55
N ARG A 82 2.01 -4.66 -4.44
CA ARG A 82 1.14 -3.57 -4.90
C ARG A 82 1.35 -2.27 -4.13
N ILE A 83 1.68 -2.35 -2.85
CA ILE A 83 2.05 -1.16 -2.06
C ILE A 83 3.37 -0.60 -2.56
N GLY A 84 4.38 -1.44 -2.80
CA GLY A 84 5.64 -1.02 -3.41
C GLY A 84 5.46 -0.32 -4.77
N GLU A 85 4.57 -0.83 -5.62
CA GLU A 85 4.21 -0.16 -6.89
C GLU A 85 3.61 1.24 -6.64
N LEU A 86 2.75 1.42 -5.62
CA LEU A 86 2.21 2.73 -5.26
C LEU A 86 3.28 3.69 -4.72
N GLU A 87 4.27 3.19 -3.97
CA GLU A 87 5.40 3.99 -3.49
C GLU A 87 6.31 4.45 -4.64
N GLU A 88 6.52 3.59 -5.63
CA GLU A 88 7.23 3.91 -6.87
C GLU A 88 6.49 4.98 -7.69
N GLU A 89 5.18 4.82 -7.87
CA GLU A 89 4.30 5.81 -8.52
C GLU A 89 4.34 7.15 -7.78
N TYR A 90 4.26 7.13 -6.45
CA TYR A 90 4.37 8.33 -5.62
C TYR A 90 5.72 9.03 -5.80
N SER A 91 6.80 8.25 -5.82
CA SER A 91 8.15 8.78 -6.05
C SER A 91 8.30 9.38 -7.46
N ALA A 92 7.68 8.78 -8.48
CA ALA A 92 7.66 9.31 -9.84
C ALA A 92 6.87 10.62 -9.92
N MET A 93 5.70 10.67 -9.28
CA MET A 93 4.87 11.87 -9.19
C MET A 93 5.62 13.03 -8.51
N LEU A 94 6.38 12.77 -7.45
CA LEU A 94 7.20 13.81 -6.79
C LEU A 94 8.24 14.42 -7.74
N ARG A 95 8.90 13.60 -8.57
CA ARG A 95 9.85 14.09 -9.57
C ARG A 95 9.16 14.95 -10.63
N GLU A 96 7.99 14.51 -11.10
CA GLU A 96 7.20 15.28 -12.07
C GLU A 96 6.76 16.63 -11.48
N HIS A 97 6.35 16.66 -10.21
CA HIS A 97 6.00 17.91 -9.51
C HIS A 97 7.19 18.88 -9.46
N ASP A 98 8.39 18.38 -9.16
CA ASP A 98 9.61 19.19 -9.12
C ASP A 98 9.96 19.73 -10.52
N GLU A 99 9.86 18.91 -11.57
CA GLU A 99 10.06 19.34 -12.96
C GLU A 99 9.06 20.43 -13.39
N GLN A 100 7.77 20.27 -13.04
CA GLN A 100 6.74 21.25 -13.34
C GLN A 100 7.00 22.58 -12.62
N ARG A 101 7.45 22.53 -11.36
CA ARG A 101 7.82 23.71 -10.59
C ARG A 101 9.00 24.44 -11.23
N ASP A 102 10.04 23.72 -11.64
CA ASP A 102 11.21 24.30 -12.31
C ASP A 102 10.83 24.93 -13.66
N CYS A 103 9.93 24.30 -14.44
CA CYS A 103 9.40 24.89 -15.67
C CYS A 103 8.71 26.24 -15.43
N VAL A 104 7.81 26.31 -14.44
CA VAL A 104 7.08 27.56 -14.13
C VAL A 104 8.02 28.65 -13.59
N LEU A 105 9.07 28.28 -12.85
CA LEU A 105 10.09 29.23 -12.39
C LEU A 105 10.94 29.76 -13.55
N ALA A 106 11.33 28.90 -14.49
CA ALA A 106 12.09 29.30 -15.68
C ALA A 106 11.29 30.25 -16.59
N GLU A 107 10.02 29.94 -16.86
CA GLU A 107 9.15 30.79 -17.68
C GLU A 107 8.95 32.20 -17.08
N ARG A 108 8.96 32.31 -15.75
CA ARG A 108 8.86 33.59 -15.02
C ARG A 108 10.19 34.33 -14.92
N GLY A 109 11.32 33.63 -14.97
CA GLY A 109 12.66 34.21 -14.96
C GLY A 109 13.07 34.81 -16.32
N ASP A 110 12.52 34.29 -17.42
CA ASP A 110 12.73 34.80 -18.79
C ASP A 110 11.83 36.03 -19.14
N THR A 111 11.03 36.52 -18.19
CA THR A 111 10.10 37.66 -18.40
C THR A 111 10.57 39.01 -17.82
N ASP A 112 11.79 39.09 -17.30
CA ASP A 112 12.49 40.34 -16.92
C ASP A 112 13.50 40.78 -17.99
#